data_AF-A0A967YTG9-F1
#
_entry.id   AF-A0A967YTG9-F1
#
_cell.length_a   1.000
_cell.length_b   1.000
_cell.length_c   1.000
_cell.angle_alpha   90.00
_cell.angle_beta   90.00
_cell.angle_gamma   90.00
#
_symmetry.space_group_name_H-M   'P 1'
#
loop_
_entity.id
_entity.type
_entity.pdbx_description
1 polymer ?
#
loop_
_entity_poly.entity_id
_entity_poly.type
_entity_poly.pdbx_seq_one_letter_code
_entity_poly.pdbx_strand_id
1 'polypeptide(L)'
;MTEKKIIIPIDPDLEELIPTFLENRNTDLEKLKQALQAKDMETLRSIGHSLKGVGGGYGFDKITELGAAIERGAKDNDVPTIEQQLLEFEHFLANIEVRYE
;
A
#
# COMPACT_ATOMS: atom_id res chain seq x y z
N MET A 1 -6.65 -17.57 16.05
CA MET A 1 -5.34 -17.00 16.41
C MET A 1 -5.49 -15.49 16.26
N THR A 2 -5.11 -14.72 17.27
CA THR A 2 -5.34 -13.27 17.32
C THR A 2 -4.52 -12.55 16.26
N GLU A 3 -5.12 -12.23 15.13
CA GLU A 3 -4.56 -11.31 14.15
C GLU A 3 -4.33 -9.96 14.84
N LYS A 4 -3.06 -9.55 14.92
CA LYS A 4 -2.66 -8.29 15.56
C LYS A 4 -3.19 -7.15 14.70
N LYS A 5 -4.26 -6.51 15.15
CA LYS A 5 -4.79 -5.29 14.52
C LYS A 5 -3.70 -4.22 14.53
N ILE A 6 -3.46 -3.64 13.35
CA ILE A 6 -2.49 -2.57 13.16
C ILE A 6 -3.22 -1.26 13.42
N ILE A 7 -3.05 -0.70 14.61
CA ILE A 7 -3.71 0.56 14.99
C ILE A 7 -2.95 1.71 14.33
N ILE A 8 -3.62 2.47 13.48
CA ILE A 8 -3.08 3.68 12.86
C ILE A 8 -3.82 4.89 13.44
N PRO A 9 -3.15 5.75 14.22
CA PRO A 9 -3.73 7.01 14.68
C PRO A 9 -3.81 7.97 13.50
N ILE A 10 -5.00 8.47 13.24
CA ILE A 10 -5.29 9.41 12.16
C ILE A 10 -5.90 10.68 12.75
N ASP A 11 -5.47 11.83 12.23
CA ASP A 11 -6.11 13.10 12.56
C ASP A 11 -7.62 13.04 12.25
N PRO A 12 -8.50 13.43 13.19
CA PRO A 12 -9.95 13.39 12.99
C PRO A 12 -10.43 14.27 11.81
N ASP A 13 -9.65 15.28 11.42
CA ASP A 13 -9.92 16.09 10.21
C ASP A 13 -9.84 15.26 8.91
N LEU A 14 -9.11 14.14 8.93
CA LEU A 14 -8.96 13.23 7.80
C LEU A 14 -10.00 12.09 7.82
N GLU A 15 -10.87 12.00 8.83
CA GLU A 15 -11.86 10.92 8.99
C GLU A 15 -12.71 10.72 7.73
N GLU A 16 -13.15 11.80 7.08
CA GLU A 16 -13.96 11.74 5.87
C GLU A 16 -13.16 11.28 4.63
N LEU A 17 -11.83 11.43 4.65
CA LEU A 17 -10.94 11.07 3.55
C LEU A 17 -10.42 9.63 3.65
N ILE A 18 -10.29 9.09 4.86
CA ILE A 18 -9.80 7.72 5.10
C ILE A 18 -10.58 6.63 4.36
N PRO A 19 -11.93 6.55 4.40
CA PRO A 19 -12.63 5.47 3.72
C PRO A 19 -12.34 5.46 2.21
N THR A 20 -12.37 6.64 1.57
CA THR A 20 -11.99 6.80 0.17
C THR A 20 -10.52 6.47 -0.07
N PHE A 21 -9.62 6.86 0.84
CA PHE A 21 -8.20 6.52 0.75
C PHE A 21 -7.99 5.00 0.75
N LEU A 22 -8.63 4.27 1.67
CA LEU A 22 -8.53 2.82 1.79
C LEU A 22 -9.14 2.09 0.59
N GLU A 23 -10.26 2.57 0.05
CA GLU A 23 -10.86 2.03 -1.18
C GLU A 23 -9.91 2.20 -2.38
N ASN A 24 -9.29 3.37 -2.50
CA ASN A 24 -8.25 3.63 -3.51
C ASN A 24 -7.04 2.71 -3.31
N ARG A 25 -6.60 2.44 -2.07
CA ARG A 25 -5.48 1.54 -1.79
C ARG A 25 -5.79 0.09 -2.19
N ASN A 26 -7.02 -0.37 -1.95
CA ASN A 26 -7.48 -1.69 -2.41
C ASN A 26 -7.46 -1.77 -3.95
N THR A 27 -7.96 -0.73 -4.62
CA THR A 27 -7.93 -0.65 -6.08
C THR A 27 -6.49 -0.66 -6.62
N ASP A 28 -5.57 0.06 -5.97
CA ASP A 28 -4.16 0.06 -6.34
C ASP A 28 -3.51 -1.32 -6.13
N LEU A 29 -3.85 -2.05 -5.06
CA LEU A 29 -3.40 -3.41 -4.83
C LEU A 29 -3.84 -4.35 -5.96
N GLU A 30 -5.11 -4.28 -6.38
CA GLU A 30 -5.60 -5.09 -7.49
C GLU A 30 -4.87 -4.78 -8.80
N LYS A 31 -4.68 -3.48 -9.11
CA LYS A 31 -3.91 -3.05 -10.29
C LYS A 31 -2.47 -3.52 -10.25
N LEU A 32 -1.82 -3.47 -9.09
CA LEU A 32 -0.46 -3.97 -8.92
C LEU A 32 -0.38 -5.48 -9.18
N LYS A 33 -1.33 -6.27 -8.67
CA LYS A 33 -1.40 -7.71 -8.95
C LYS A 33 -1.60 -8.00 -10.43
N GLN A 34 -2.49 -7.26 -11.10
CA GLN A 34 -2.71 -7.39 -12.54
C GLN A 34 -1.46 -7.00 -13.34
N ALA A 35 -0.81 -5.88 -12.99
CA ALA A 35 0.42 -5.44 -13.62
C ALA A 35 1.55 -6.47 -13.43
N LEU A 36 1.66 -7.07 -12.26
CA LEU A 36 2.61 -8.15 -12.00
C LEU A 36 2.36 -9.37 -12.89
N GLN A 37 1.11 -9.81 -13.02
CA GLN A 37 0.74 -10.92 -13.92
C GLN A 37 1.03 -10.58 -15.39
N ALA A 38 0.80 -9.34 -15.80
CA ALA A 38 1.11 -8.82 -17.12
C ALA A 38 2.62 -8.54 -17.33
N LYS A 39 3.44 -8.66 -16.28
CA LYS A 39 4.87 -8.25 -16.24
C LYS A 39 5.08 -6.77 -16.60
N ASP A 40 4.10 -5.95 -16.30
CA ASP A 40 4.10 -4.51 -16.57
C ASP A 40 4.84 -3.75 -15.45
N MET A 41 6.18 -3.74 -15.55
CA MET A 41 7.05 -3.11 -14.57
C MET A 41 6.89 -1.59 -14.52
N GLU A 42 6.47 -0.97 -15.62
CA GLU A 42 6.22 0.47 -15.67
C GLU A 42 5.03 0.85 -14.79
N THR A 43 3.93 0.11 -14.90
CA THR A 43 2.75 0.28 -14.05
C THR A 43 3.08 0.00 -12.58
N LEU A 44 3.79 -1.10 -12.29
CA LEU A 44 4.24 -1.42 -10.92
C LEU A 44 5.05 -0.28 -10.31
N ARG A 45 6.00 0.27 -11.08
CA ARG A 45 6.82 1.40 -10.65
C ARG A 45 5.98 2.66 -10.42
N SER A 46 5.07 2.98 -11.32
CA SER A 46 4.24 4.18 -11.25
C SER A 46 3.30 4.16 -10.03
N ILE A 47 2.65 3.02 -9.78
CA ILE A 47 1.80 2.83 -8.61
C ILE A 47 2.63 2.81 -7.33
N GLY A 48 3.77 2.11 -7.31
CA GLY A 48 4.69 2.12 -6.16
C GLY A 48 5.18 3.52 -5.79
N HIS A 49 5.50 4.33 -6.80
CA HIS A 49 5.88 5.73 -6.59
C HIS A 49 4.74 6.58 -6.03
N SER A 50 3.52 6.34 -6.51
CA SER A 50 2.31 7.02 -6.00
C SER A 50 2.04 6.66 -4.54
N LEU A 51 2.10 5.36 -4.20
CA LEU A 51 1.97 4.83 -2.84
C LEU A 51 2.98 5.46 -1.87
N LYS A 52 4.23 5.57 -2.31
CA LYS A 52 5.30 6.24 -1.57
C LYS A 52 4.93 7.68 -1.20
N GLY A 53 4.35 8.43 -2.14
CA GLY A 53 3.99 9.84 -1.96
C GLY A 53 2.77 10.06 -1.08
N VAL A 54 1.79 9.16 -1.10
CA VAL A 54 0.53 9.36 -0.36
C VAL A 54 0.58 8.84 1.08
N GLY A 55 1.37 7.82 1.41
CA GLY A 55 1.39 7.22 2.75
C GLY A 55 1.77 8.22 3.85
N GLY A 56 2.83 9.01 3.64
CA GLY A 56 3.33 9.97 4.63
C GLY A 56 2.40 11.15 4.91
N GLY A 57 1.48 11.49 4.00
CA GLY A 57 0.52 12.58 4.19
C GLY A 57 -0.62 12.24 5.16
N TYR A 58 -0.87 10.95 5.39
CA TYR A 58 -1.98 10.44 6.20
C TYR A 58 -1.49 9.63 7.42
N GLY A 59 -0.19 9.62 7.74
CA GLY A 59 0.36 8.82 8.85
C GLY A 59 0.50 7.32 8.56
N PHE A 60 0.42 6.92 7.30
CA PHE A 60 0.63 5.54 6.85
C PHE A 60 2.06 5.33 6.36
N ASP A 61 3.05 5.48 7.24
CA ASP A 61 4.47 5.26 6.92
C ASP A 61 4.72 3.88 6.28
N LYS A 62 4.02 2.85 6.76
CA LYS A 62 4.12 1.49 6.19
C LYS A 62 3.71 1.45 4.71
N ILE A 63 2.70 2.21 4.29
CA ILE A 63 2.32 2.31 2.86
C ILE A 63 3.43 2.99 2.07
N THR A 64 4.06 4.02 2.65
CA THR A 64 5.20 4.68 2.02
C THR A 64 6.38 3.72 1.83
N GLU A 65 6.70 2.92 2.84
CA GLU A 65 7.75 1.90 2.77
C GLU A 65 7.45 0.82 1.72
N LEU A 66 6.22 0.28 1.73
CA LEU A 66 5.76 -0.72 0.76
C LEU A 66 5.83 -0.17 -0.67
N GLY A 67 5.35 1.05 -0.89
CA GLY A 67 5.40 1.72 -2.19
C GLY A 67 6.84 1.91 -2.69
N ALA A 68 7.75 2.32 -1.82
CA ALA A 68 9.16 2.47 -2.15
C ALA A 68 9.83 1.12 -2.50
N ALA A 69 9.49 0.05 -1.78
CA ALA A 69 10.00 -1.29 -2.04
C ALA A 69 9.46 -1.85 -3.37
N ILE A 70 8.18 -1.66 -3.68
CA ILE A 70 7.57 -2.02 -4.96
C ILE A 70 8.22 -1.23 -6.12
N GLU A 71 8.39 0.10 -5.94
CA GLU A 71 9.04 0.95 -6.95
C GLU A 71 10.47 0.45 -7.25
N ARG A 72 11.22 0.11 -6.20
CA ARG A 72 12.57 -0.42 -6.34
C ARG A 72 12.59 -1.80 -6.98
N GLY A 73 11.72 -2.72 -6.55
CA GLY A 73 11.60 -4.05 -7.14
C GLY A 73 11.26 -3.97 -8.63
N ALA A 74 10.34 -3.08 -9.01
CA ALA A 74 9.98 -2.86 -10.41
C ALA A 74 11.16 -2.31 -11.24
N LYS A 75 11.99 -1.42 -10.66
CA LYS A 75 13.21 -0.92 -11.34
C LYS A 75 14.26 -2.02 -11.53
N ASP A 76 14.44 -2.88 -10.53
CA ASP A 76 15.43 -3.95 -10.55
C ASP A 76 14.92 -5.21 -11.28
N ASN A 77 13.64 -5.23 -11.69
CA ASN A 77 12.92 -6.40 -12.20
C ASN A 77 12.88 -7.56 -11.19
N ASP A 78 12.93 -7.24 -9.90
CA ASP A 78 12.92 -8.21 -8.81
C ASP A 78 11.49 -8.61 -8.42
N VAL A 79 10.89 -9.42 -9.31
CA VAL A 79 9.55 -10.03 -9.13
C VAL A 79 9.31 -10.61 -7.73
N PRO A 80 10.21 -11.42 -7.13
CA PRO A 80 9.95 -12.01 -5.83
C PRO A 80 9.81 -10.95 -4.73
N THR A 81 10.60 -9.87 -4.76
CA THR A 81 10.41 -8.76 -3.82
C THR A 81 9.06 -8.11 -4.03
N ILE A 82 8.66 -7.84 -5.27
CA ILE A 82 7.36 -7.23 -5.57
C ILE A 82 6.22 -8.11 -5.03
N GLU A 83 6.26 -9.42 -5.29
CA GLU A 83 5.27 -10.37 -4.76
C GLU A 83 5.18 -10.34 -3.23
N GLN A 84 6.33 -10.35 -2.55
CA GLN A 84 6.37 -10.25 -1.09
C GLN A 84 5.77 -8.93 -0.59
N GLN A 85 6.06 -7.80 -1.26
CA GLN A 85 5.50 -6.51 -0.88
C GLN A 85 3.99 -6.43 -1.13
N LEU A 86 3.48 -7.06 -2.20
CA LEU A 86 2.04 -7.11 -2.47
C LEU A 86 1.29 -7.94 -1.43
N LEU A 87 1.88 -9.06 -0.99
CA LEU A 87 1.33 -9.87 0.11
C LEU A 87 1.32 -9.09 1.42
N GLU A 88 2.43 -8.43 1.77
CA GLU A 88 2.49 -7.54 2.95
C GLU A 88 1.46 -6.41 2.86
N PHE A 89 1.26 -5.81 1.68
CA PHE A 89 0.32 -4.73 1.49
C PHE A 89 -1.14 -5.18 1.64
N GLU A 90 -1.48 -6.34 1.09
CA GLU A 90 -2.80 -6.97 1.31
C GLU A 90 -3.03 -7.26 2.79
N HIS A 91 -2.05 -7.87 3.46
CA HIS A 91 -2.16 -8.20 4.87
C HIS A 91 -2.31 -6.93 5.72
N PHE A 92 -1.57 -5.87 5.39
CA PHE A 92 -1.68 -4.59 6.04
C PHE A 92 -3.11 -4.04 5.93
N LEU A 93 -3.64 -3.90 4.71
CA LEU A 93 -5.01 -3.39 4.48
C LEU A 93 -6.10 -4.23 5.14
N ALA A 94 -5.92 -5.55 5.23
CA ALA A 94 -6.85 -6.45 5.90
C ALA A 94 -6.83 -6.34 7.43
N ASN A 95 -5.72 -5.88 8.02
CA ASN A 95 -5.48 -5.87 9.46
C ASN A 95 -5.43 -4.47 10.09
N ILE A 96 -5.53 -3.40 9.29
CA ILE A 96 -5.55 -2.04 9.85
C ILE A 96 -6.83 -1.77 10.64
N GLU A 97 -6.65 -1.12 11.79
CA GLU A 97 -7.72 -0.50 12.57
C GLU A 97 -7.41 0.99 12.66
N VAL A 98 -8.17 1.80 11.94
CA VAL A 98 -8.02 3.25 11.99
C VAL A 98 -8.65 3.77 13.27
N ARG A 99 -7.91 4.59 14.03
CA ARG A 99 -8.44 5.33 15.16
C ARG A 99 -8.26 6.81 14.94
N TYR A 100 -9.33 7.55 15.13
CA TYR A 100 -9.35 9.00 15.09
C TYR A 100 -9.08 9.49 16.52
N GLU A 101 -7.90 10.09 16.76
CA GLU A 101 -7.44 10.54 18.08
C GLU A 101 -6.97 12.00 18.05
#